data_AF-A0A5N6V6J6-F1
#
_entry.id   AF-A0A5N6V6J6-F1
#
_cell.length_a   1.000
_cell.length_b   1.000
_cell.length_c   1.000
_cell.angle_alpha   90.00
_cell.angle_beta   90.00
_cell.angle_gamma   90.00
#
_symmetry.space_group_name_H-M   'P 1'
#
loop_
_entity.id
_entity.type
_entity.pdbx_description
1 polymer ?
#
loop_
_entity_poly.entity_id
_entity_poly.type
_entity_poly.pdbx_seq_one_letter_code
_entity_poly.pdbx_strand_id
1 'polypeptide(L)'
;METLVSYGVTYLITNNSTLATLVAAVYGLYLKSSTKRLSVRAILLCQSPEYSLTKLDIDEFLSRSYGSDSCEWSCTCTSIDENYEGPALKAVHINLEHESMLYDDSLRELPLRQLCTKLVGLHTFKDHRFRIVPERPVEDLDDIGRAFGSCLVLMHLKDIYERYSGDVSEHDIPYSDERILSFQQKFTDEYGAYIESLSDEKVFEILGVIEDPKFGWMLSELRKRRTKSTLRER
;
A
#
# COMPACT_ATOMS: atom_id res chain seq x y z
N MET A 1 22.35 3.47 -14.29
CA MET A 1 22.41 2.79 -15.61
C MET A 1 21.01 2.94 -16.20
N GLU A 2 20.83 3.76 -17.23
CA GLU A 2 19.50 3.98 -17.83
C GLU A 2 19.20 2.81 -18.78
N THR A 3 18.33 1.90 -18.37
CA THR A 3 17.83 0.83 -19.22
C THR A 3 16.77 1.40 -20.16
N LEU A 4 17.21 1.76 -21.36
CA LEU A 4 16.33 2.20 -22.44
C LEU A 4 15.62 0.97 -23.03
N VAL A 5 14.45 0.64 -22.50
CA VAL A 5 13.62 -0.44 -23.04
C VAL A 5 13.00 0.04 -24.34
N SER A 6 13.62 -0.34 -25.45
CA SER A 6 13.12 -0.12 -26.80
C SER A 6 12.17 -1.24 -27.17
N TYR A 7 10.86 -0.97 -27.20
CA TYR A 7 9.88 -1.88 -27.77
C TYR A 7 9.83 -1.67 -29.29
N GLY A 8 10.37 -2.63 -30.04
CA GLY A 8 10.21 -2.69 -31.49
C GLY A 8 8.86 -3.31 -31.85
N VAL A 9 7.92 -2.52 -32.37
CA VAL A 9 6.67 -3.04 -32.93
C VAL A 9 6.85 -3.27 -34.42
N THR A 10 6.86 -4.52 -34.85
CA THR A 10 6.93 -4.89 -36.27
C THR A 10 5.51 -5.07 -36.81
N TYR A 11 5.03 -4.10 -37.58
CA TYR A 11 3.75 -4.22 -38.29
C TYR A 11 3.95 -5.01 -39.59
N LEU A 12 3.39 -6.22 -39.66
CA LEU A 12 3.35 -7.00 -40.89
C LEU A 12 2.15 -6.53 -41.74
N ILE A 13 2.36 -5.49 -42.54
CA ILE A 13 1.34 -4.99 -43.46
C ILE A 13 1.32 -5.91 -44.69
N THR A 14 0.40 -6.87 -44.71
CA THR A 14 0.24 -7.83 -45.83
C THR A 14 -0.51 -7.25 -47.03
N ASN A 15 -1.00 -6.00 -46.94
CA ASN A 15 -1.75 -5.37 -48.02
C ASN A 15 -1.48 -3.86 -48.12
N ASN A 16 -1.20 -3.38 -49.33
CA ASN A 16 -0.67 -2.05 -49.63
C ASN A 16 -1.74 -0.93 -49.58
N SER A 17 -2.62 -0.97 -48.57
CA SER A 17 -3.70 0.00 -48.41
C SER A 17 -3.32 1.09 -47.41
N THR A 18 -3.58 2.34 -47.75
CA THR A 18 -3.41 3.52 -46.89
C THR A 18 -4.14 3.37 -45.54
N LEU A 19 -5.23 2.62 -45.51
CA LEU A 19 -5.99 2.29 -44.31
C LEU A 19 -5.18 1.42 -43.32
N ALA A 20 -4.41 0.44 -43.79
CA ALA A 20 -3.58 -0.39 -42.93
C ALA A 20 -2.45 0.42 -42.28
N THR A 21 -1.83 1.35 -43.02
CA THR A 21 -0.83 2.27 -42.49
C THR A 21 -1.44 3.23 -41.46
N LEU A 22 -2.66 3.70 -41.68
CA LEU A 22 -3.36 4.60 -40.77
C LEU A 22 -3.78 3.89 -39.49
N VAL A 23 -4.26 2.63 -39.59
CA VAL A 23 -4.54 1.78 -38.43
C VAL A 23 -3.26 1.49 -37.64
N ALA A 24 -2.15 1.16 -38.30
CA ALA A 24 -0.86 0.95 -37.63
C ALA A 24 -0.34 2.24 -36.96
N ALA A 25 -0.52 3.41 -37.58
CA ALA A 25 -0.16 4.70 -36.99
C ALA A 25 -1.03 5.04 -35.78
N VAL A 26 -2.34 4.78 -35.85
CA VAL A 26 -3.27 4.97 -34.72
C VAL A 26 -2.95 3.99 -33.58
N TYR A 27 -2.72 2.71 -33.88
CA TYR A 27 -2.26 1.74 -32.88
C TYR A 27 -0.90 2.11 -32.29
N GLY A 28 0.04 2.61 -33.10
CA GLY A 28 1.32 3.12 -32.63
C GLY A 28 1.17 4.34 -31.70
N LEU A 29 0.22 5.23 -31.97
CA LEU A 29 -0.10 6.36 -31.10
C LEU A 29 -0.80 5.92 -29.80
N TYR A 30 -1.67 4.91 -29.86
CA TYR A 30 -2.32 4.31 -28.68
C TYR A 30 -1.33 3.52 -27.82
N LEU A 31 -0.40 2.76 -28.42
CA LEU A 31 0.68 2.09 -27.69
C LEU A 31 1.67 3.10 -27.09
N LYS A 32 1.83 4.26 -27.75
CA LYS A 32 2.66 5.37 -27.29
C LYS A 32 1.91 6.33 -26.34
N SER A 33 0.63 6.11 -26.04
CA SER A 33 -0.05 6.85 -24.98
C SER A 33 0.59 6.45 -23.66
N SER A 34 1.61 7.21 -23.26
CA SER A 34 2.23 7.29 -21.93
C SER A 34 1.80 6.16 -21.01
N THR A 35 2.48 5.01 -21.10
CA THR A 35 2.31 3.91 -20.16
C THR A 35 2.80 4.40 -18.80
N LYS A 36 1.90 5.00 -18.03
CA LYS A 36 2.17 5.51 -16.67
C LYS A 36 2.70 4.32 -15.87
N ARG A 37 3.84 4.50 -15.20
CA ARG A 37 4.37 3.48 -14.31
C ARG A 37 3.47 3.31 -13.10
N LEU A 38 3.49 2.12 -12.53
CA LEU A 38 2.80 1.83 -11.29
C LEU A 38 3.37 2.72 -10.19
N SER A 39 2.54 3.59 -9.61
CA SER A 39 2.93 4.53 -8.57
C SER A 39 1.93 4.51 -7.42
N VAL A 40 2.42 4.59 -6.18
CA VAL A 40 1.59 4.66 -4.98
C VAL A 40 2.03 5.78 -4.07
N ARG A 41 1.05 6.42 -3.43
CA ARG A 41 1.27 7.46 -2.42
C ARG A 41 1.14 6.86 -1.02
N ALA A 42 2.08 7.17 -0.15
CA ALA A 42 2.09 6.76 1.24
C ALA A 42 2.53 7.93 2.13
N ILE A 43 2.31 7.79 3.43
CA ILE A 43 2.64 8.78 4.45
C ILE A 43 3.53 8.13 5.49
N LEU A 44 4.67 8.76 5.77
CA LEU A 44 5.52 8.44 6.90
C LEU A 44 5.06 9.25 8.11
N LEU A 45 4.57 8.55 9.12
CA LEU A 45 4.25 9.12 10.42
C LEU A 45 5.48 9.00 11.32
N CYS A 46 6.18 10.12 11.50
CA CYS A 46 7.41 10.17 12.29
C CYS A 46 7.08 10.33 13.77
N GLN A 47 7.76 9.53 14.60
CA GLN A 47 7.71 9.63 16.07
C GLN A 47 8.88 10.46 16.61
N SER A 48 9.90 10.70 15.78
CA SER A 48 11.04 11.54 16.11
C SER A 48 10.68 13.04 15.95
N PRO A 49 11.17 13.93 16.84
CA PRO A 49 10.82 15.35 16.83
C PRO A 49 11.40 16.12 15.62
N GLU A 50 12.51 15.64 15.06
CA GLU A 50 13.14 16.20 13.87
C GLU A 50 13.15 15.13 12.76
N TYR A 51 12.62 15.48 11.58
CA TYR A 51 12.69 14.64 10.40
C TYR A 51 13.77 15.17 9.46
N SER A 52 14.69 14.30 9.05
CA SER A 52 15.79 14.65 8.15
C SER A 52 16.00 13.63 7.02
N LEU A 53 15.11 12.65 6.85
CA LEU A 53 15.25 11.65 5.79
C LEU A 53 14.95 12.28 4.43
N THR A 54 15.90 12.15 3.52
CA THR A 54 15.78 12.57 2.12
C THR A 54 15.19 11.46 1.27
N LYS A 55 14.84 11.77 0.01
CA LYS A 55 14.47 10.77 -1.00
C LYS A 55 15.47 9.60 -1.07
N LEU A 56 16.78 9.90 -1.07
CA LEU A 56 17.83 8.87 -1.14
C LEU A 56 17.83 7.97 0.10
N ASP A 57 17.47 8.52 1.27
CA ASP A 57 17.35 7.73 2.50
C ASP A 57 16.14 6.78 2.44
N ILE A 58 15.04 7.20 1.81
CA ILE A 58 13.89 6.32 1.56
C ILE A 58 14.25 5.22 0.56
N ASP A 59 14.97 5.54 -0.52
CA ASP A 59 15.46 4.54 -1.48
C ASP A 59 16.40 3.52 -0.82
N GLU A 60 17.30 3.99 0.05
CA GLU A 60 18.18 3.12 0.82
C GLU A 60 17.39 2.22 1.79
N PHE A 61 16.38 2.78 2.48
CA PHE A 61 15.50 2.02 3.36
C PHE A 61 14.75 0.91 2.60
N LEU A 62 14.18 1.23 1.44
CA LEU A 62 13.50 0.25 0.58
C LEU A 62 14.45 -0.84 0.12
N SER A 63 15.64 -0.45 -0.37
CA SER A 63 16.68 -1.38 -0.81
C SER A 63 17.11 -2.34 0.30
N ARG A 64 17.26 -1.84 1.54
CA ARG A 64 17.57 -2.70 2.69
C ARG A 64 16.43 -3.64 3.07
N SER A 65 15.17 -3.22 2.90
CA SER A 65 14.00 -4.01 3.25
C SER A 65 13.72 -5.16 2.26
N TYR A 66 14.03 -4.95 0.99
CA TYR A 66 13.91 -5.95 -0.08
C TYR A 66 15.14 -6.85 -0.19
N GLY A 67 16.33 -6.32 0.14
CA GLY A 67 17.62 -6.86 -0.28
C GLY A 67 18.18 -6.03 -1.44
N SER A 68 19.50 -5.80 -1.47
CA SER A 68 20.13 -4.83 -2.39
C SER A 68 19.82 -5.05 -3.87
N ASP A 69 19.46 -6.27 -4.26
CA ASP A 69 19.37 -6.69 -5.67
C ASP A 69 17.92 -6.93 -6.13
N SER A 70 16.93 -6.72 -5.27
CA SER A 70 15.52 -7.07 -5.52
C SER A 70 14.54 -5.92 -5.34
N CYS A 71 15.04 -4.71 -5.04
CA CYS A 71 14.18 -3.55 -4.83
C CYS A 71 13.82 -2.90 -6.17
N GLU A 72 12.60 -3.16 -6.65
CA GLU A 72 12.06 -2.58 -7.88
C GLU A 72 11.25 -1.30 -7.64
N TRP A 73 11.33 -0.73 -6.43
CA TRP A 73 10.60 0.47 -6.03
C TRP A 73 11.57 1.60 -5.69
N SER A 74 11.23 2.80 -6.16
CA SER A 74 11.99 4.01 -5.86
C SER A 74 11.07 5.15 -5.42
N CYS A 75 11.55 5.97 -4.51
CA CYS A 75 10.90 7.18 -4.08
C CYS A 75 11.06 8.26 -5.16
N THR A 76 9.97 8.81 -5.67
CA THR A 76 9.99 9.86 -6.69
C THR A 76 9.79 11.25 -6.10
N CYS A 77 9.02 11.35 -5.02
CA CYS A 77 8.69 12.62 -4.37
C CYS A 77 8.61 12.45 -2.85
N THR A 78 9.05 13.47 -2.12
CA THR A 78 8.88 13.61 -0.68
C THR A 78 8.39 15.03 -0.37
N SER A 79 7.30 15.17 0.36
CA SER A 79 6.83 16.47 0.86
C SER A 79 6.44 16.36 2.32
N ILE A 80 6.76 17.40 3.10
CA ILE A 80 6.54 17.41 4.55
C ILE A 80 5.28 18.23 4.82
N ASP A 81 4.36 17.63 5.57
CA ASP A 81 3.20 18.30 6.14
C ASP A 81 3.42 18.49 7.65
N GLU A 82 3.66 19.74 8.04
CA GLU A 82 3.86 20.15 9.43
C GLU A 82 2.55 20.38 10.18
N ASN A 83 1.41 20.46 9.48
CA ASN A 83 0.09 20.71 10.05
C ASN A 83 -0.83 19.50 9.90
N TYR A 84 -0.24 18.30 9.86
CA TYR A 84 -0.98 17.07 9.64
C TYR A 84 -2.05 16.84 10.72
N GLU A 85 -3.33 16.86 10.33
CA GLU A 85 -4.46 16.61 11.22
C GLU A 85 -4.58 15.11 11.56
N GLY A 86 -3.64 14.55 12.33
CA GLY A 86 -3.64 13.14 12.71
C GLY A 86 -2.85 12.83 13.98
N PRO A 87 -2.60 11.54 14.28
CA PRO A 87 -1.99 11.13 15.55
C PRO A 87 -0.49 11.47 15.66
N ALA A 88 0.13 11.99 14.60
CA ALA A 88 1.55 12.33 14.55
C ALA A 88 1.77 13.85 14.45
N LEU A 89 2.88 14.33 15.01
CA LEU A 89 3.26 15.75 15.01
C LEU A 89 3.71 16.24 13.63
N LYS A 90 4.21 15.35 12.77
CA LYS A 90 4.62 15.62 11.38
C LYS A 90 4.32 14.40 10.52
N ALA A 91 3.88 14.65 9.29
CA ALA A 91 3.67 13.63 8.28
C ALA A 91 4.53 13.91 7.05
N VAL A 92 5.14 12.87 6.48
CA VAL A 92 5.92 13.00 5.25
C VAL A 92 5.25 12.20 4.16
N HIS A 93 4.69 12.90 3.18
CA HIS A 93 4.09 12.30 2.01
C HIS A 93 5.20 11.83 1.08
N ILE A 94 5.13 10.56 0.70
CA ILE A 94 6.05 9.95 -0.23
C ILE A 94 5.28 9.38 -1.42
N ASN A 95 5.90 9.45 -2.59
CA ASN A 95 5.42 8.75 -3.79
C ASN A 95 6.45 7.68 -4.16
N LEU A 96 6.00 6.44 -4.29
CA LEU A 96 6.81 5.29 -4.67
C LEU A 96 6.42 4.86 -6.08
N GLU A 97 7.39 4.74 -6.98
CA GLU A 97 7.20 4.29 -8.35
C GLU A 97 7.96 2.99 -8.59
N HIS A 98 7.29 2.06 -9.27
CA HIS A 98 7.89 0.80 -9.70
C HIS A 98 8.75 1.01 -10.96
N GLU A 99 9.89 0.33 -11.04
CA GLU A 99 10.85 0.51 -12.14
C GLU A 99 10.29 0.14 -13.53
N SER A 100 9.51 -0.94 -13.61
CA SER A 100 9.07 -1.55 -14.88
C SER A 100 7.57 -1.82 -14.97
N MET A 101 6.87 -2.01 -13.84
CA MET A 101 5.44 -2.33 -13.83
C MET A 101 4.61 -1.14 -14.29
N LEU A 102 3.64 -1.39 -15.17
CA LEU A 102 2.73 -0.38 -15.69
C LEU A 102 1.46 -0.26 -14.85
N TYR A 103 0.88 0.94 -14.87
CA TYR A 103 -0.38 1.24 -14.18
C TYR A 103 -1.50 0.31 -14.62
N ASP A 104 -1.64 0.04 -15.92
CA ASP A 104 -2.73 -0.77 -16.50
C ASP A 104 -2.44 -2.28 -16.54
N ASP A 105 -1.34 -2.74 -15.95
CA ASP A 105 -0.99 -4.16 -15.98
C ASP A 105 -1.95 -5.01 -15.12
N SER A 106 -2.44 -6.12 -15.68
CA SER A 106 -3.29 -7.08 -14.97
C SER A 106 -2.64 -7.70 -13.72
N LEU A 107 -1.31 -7.72 -13.64
CA LEU A 107 -0.55 -8.30 -12.53
C LEU A 107 -0.07 -7.26 -11.52
N ARG A 108 -0.50 -5.99 -11.65
CA ARG A 108 -0.08 -4.88 -10.78
C ARG A 108 -0.32 -5.12 -9.29
N GLU A 109 -1.25 -5.99 -8.91
CA GLU A 109 -1.51 -6.30 -7.51
C GLU A 109 -0.38 -7.07 -6.82
N LEU A 110 0.38 -7.89 -7.55
CA LEU A 110 1.47 -8.68 -6.98
C LEU A 110 2.58 -7.81 -6.36
N PRO A 111 3.20 -6.86 -7.09
CA PRO A 111 4.21 -6.00 -6.50
C PRO A 111 3.65 -5.05 -5.43
N LEU A 112 2.37 -4.68 -5.50
CA LEU A 112 1.71 -3.89 -4.43
C LEU A 112 1.65 -4.67 -3.11
N ARG A 113 1.26 -5.95 -3.16
CA ARG A 113 1.22 -6.82 -1.98
C ARG A 113 2.61 -6.99 -1.39
N GLN A 114 3.61 -7.28 -2.23
CA GLN A 114 5.01 -7.37 -1.80
C GLN A 114 5.47 -6.08 -1.13
N LEU A 115 5.18 -4.92 -1.72
CA LEU A 115 5.49 -3.62 -1.12
C LEU A 115 4.84 -3.46 0.24
N CYS A 116 3.54 -3.73 0.36
CA CYS A 116 2.86 -3.64 1.64
C CYS A 116 3.52 -4.50 2.71
N THR A 117 3.94 -5.75 2.41
CA THR A 117 4.64 -6.60 3.40
C THR A 117 5.96 -6.00 3.91
N LYS A 118 6.62 -5.15 3.12
CA LYS A 118 7.87 -4.48 3.51
C LYS A 118 7.63 -3.19 4.28
N LEU A 119 6.54 -2.48 3.98
CA LEU A 119 6.20 -1.21 4.62
C LEU A 119 5.48 -1.38 5.98
N VAL A 120 4.99 -2.57 6.28
CA VAL A 120 4.22 -2.86 7.51
C VAL A 120 5.07 -2.78 8.77
N GLY A 121 4.43 -2.38 9.86
CA GLY A 121 5.04 -2.29 11.18
C GLY A 121 5.70 -0.94 11.47
N LEU A 122 6.57 -0.97 12.48
CA LEU A 122 7.31 0.18 12.99
C LEU A 122 8.77 0.06 12.59
N HIS A 123 9.25 1.03 11.84
CA HIS A 123 10.59 1.04 11.27
C HIS A 123 11.51 1.93 12.10
N THR A 124 12.78 1.51 12.18
CA THR A 124 13.86 2.32 12.75
C THR A 124 14.97 2.40 11.72
N PHE A 125 15.29 3.60 11.24
CA PHE A 125 16.29 3.82 10.20
C PHE A 125 16.97 5.17 10.40
N LYS A 126 18.31 5.18 10.46
CA LYS A 126 19.14 6.38 10.69
C LYS A 126 18.62 7.26 11.84
N ASP A 127 18.35 6.64 13.00
CA ASP A 127 17.81 7.28 14.21
C ASP A 127 16.39 7.84 14.09
N HIS A 128 15.72 7.64 12.95
CA HIS A 128 14.31 7.95 12.76
C HIS A 128 13.45 6.73 13.05
N ARG A 129 12.41 6.93 13.86
CA ARG A 129 11.40 5.92 14.13
C ARG A 129 10.09 6.37 13.51
N PHE A 130 9.57 5.58 12.57
CA PHE A 130 8.39 5.95 11.80
C PHE A 130 7.54 4.74 11.41
N ARG A 131 6.27 5.01 11.12
CA ARG A 131 5.35 4.05 10.52
C ARG A 131 4.93 4.55 9.15
N ILE A 132 4.66 3.63 8.24
CA ILE A 132 4.19 3.95 6.91
C ILE A 132 2.71 3.59 6.83
N VAL A 133 1.87 4.59 6.54
CA VAL A 133 0.43 4.45 6.38
C VAL A 133 0.04 4.88 4.96
N PRO A 134 -1.09 4.43 4.41
CA PRO A 134 -1.52 4.95 3.13
C PRO A 134 -1.99 6.39 3.25
N GLU A 135 -2.15 7.05 2.11
CA GLU A 135 -2.86 8.31 2.06
C GLU A 135 -4.32 8.12 2.50
N ARG A 136 -4.92 9.14 3.12
CA ARG A 136 -6.33 9.09 3.50
C ARG A 136 -7.20 8.97 2.25
N PRO A 137 -8.32 8.23 2.34
CA PRO A 137 -9.29 8.18 1.26
C PRO A 137 -9.93 9.57 1.10
N VAL A 138 -9.43 10.34 0.14
CA VAL A 138 -10.11 11.54 -0.39
C VAL A 138 -10.89 11.11 -1.64
N GLU A 139 -11.94 11.84 -2.02
CA GLU A 139 -12.85 11.51 -3.14
C GLU A 139 -12.13 11.20 -4.47
N ASP A 140 -10.87 11.64 -4.64
CA ASP A 140 -10.04 11.45 -5.85
C ASP A 140 -9.03 10.29 -5.80
N LEU A 141 -9.09 9.41 -4.78
CA LEU A 141 -8.14 8.28 -4.72
C LEU A 141 -8.45 7.25 -5.81
N ASP A 142 -7.48 7.05 -6.70
CA ASP A 142 -7.57 6.10 -7.80
C ASP A 142 -7.65 4.64 -7.32
N ASP A 143 -7.98 3.73 -8.23
CA ASP A 143 -8.18 2.31 -7.90
C ASP A 143 -6.89 1.66 -7.36
N ILE A 144 -5.73 2.09 -7.85
CA ILE A 144 -4.41 1.65 -7.35
C ILE A 144 -4.15 2.15 -5.94
N GLY A 145 -4.34 3.45 -5.67
CA GLY A 145 -4.19 4.02 -4.34
C GLY A 145 -5.12 3.34 -3.34
N ARG A 146 -6.35 3.03 -3.77
CA ARG A 146 -7.32 2.27 -2.97
C ARG A 146 -6.87 0.84 -2.70
N ALA A 147 -6.36 0.13 -3.71
CA ALA A 147 -5.85 -1.23 -3.58
C ALA A 147 -4.62 -1.29 -2.66
N PHE A 148 -3.67 -0.38 -2.86
CA PHE A 148 -2.50 -0.22 -2.01
C PHE A 148 -2.87 0.09 -0.56
N GLY A 149 -3.72 1.10 -0.32
CA GLY A 149 -4.10 1.48 1.04
C GLY A 149 -4.89 0.40 1.77
N SER A 150 -5.82 -0.24 1.06
CA SER A 150 -6.52 -1.43 1.54
C SER A 150 -5.54 -2.53 1.94
N CYS A 151 -4.56 -2.83 1.08
CA CYS A 151 -3.57 -3.87 1.34
C CYS A 151 -2.68 -3.54 2.54
N LEU A 152 -2.19 -2.31 2.61
CA LEU A 152 -1.27 -1.87 3.67
C LEU A 152 -1.94 -1.88 5.05
N VAL A 153 -3.17 -1.37 5.14
CA VAL A 153 -3.94 -1.34 6.41
C VAL A 153 -4.24 -2.75 6.90
N LEU A 154 -4.63 -3.66 6.00
CA LEU A 154 -4.88 -5.04 6.36
C LEU A 154 -3.61 -5.77 6.78
N MET A 155 -2.49 -5.53 6.11
CA MET A 155 -1.22 -6.13 6.53
C MET A 155 -0.75 -5.59 7.88
N HIS A 156 -1.00 -4.31 8.22
CA HIS A 156 -0.80 -3.80 9.59
C HIS A 156 -1.70 -4.52 10.59
N LEU A 157 -2.97 -4.75 10.28
CA LEU A 157 -3.87 -5.51 11.15
C LEU A 157 -3.31 -6.92 11.44
N LYS A 158 -2.81 -7.59 10.39
CA LYS A 158 -2.18 -8.90 10.48
C LYS A 158 -0.91 -8.89 11.34
N ASP A 159 0.02 -7.97 11.06
CA ASP A 159 1.27 -7.86 11.80
C ASP A 159 1.04 -7.57 13.28
N ILE A 160 0.10 -6.67 13.60
CA ILE A 160 -0.26 -6.40 14.99
C ILE A 160 -0.87 -7.68 15.59
N TYR A 161 -1.81 -8.36 14.92
CA TYR A 161 -2.38 -9.62 15.40
C TYR A 161 -1.33 -10.69 15.70
N GLU A 162 -0.42 -10.95 14.76
CA GLU A 162 0.64 -11.95 14.88
C GLU A 162 1.56 -11.66 16.07
N ARG A 163 1.97 -10.40 16.27
CA ARG A 163 2.77 -9.99 17.44
C ARG A 163 2.04 -10.22 18.75
N TYR A 164 0.73 -9.97 18.81
CA TYR A 164 -0.07 -10.25 20.00
C TYR A 164 -0.30 -11.75 20.22
N SER A 165 -0.35 -12.57 19.16
CA SER A 165 -0.49 -14.02 19.27
C SER A 165 0.80 -14.75 19.65
N GLY A 166 1.96 -14.21 19.25
CA GLY A 166 3.28 -14.81 19.51
C GLY A 166 3.80 -14.60 20.94
N ASP A 167 3.25 -13.63 21.67
CA ASP A 167 3.66 -13.28 23.05
C ASP A 167 3.08 -14.24 24.12
N VAL A 168 2.47 -15.35 23.70
CA VAL A 168 1.90 -16.37 24.58
C VAL A 168 2.92 -17.49 24.80
N SER A 169 4.01 -17.18 25.50
CA SER A 169 4.76 -18.22 26.22
C SER A 169 3.91 -18.70 27.40
N GLU A 170 3.54 -19.97 27.39
CA GLU A 170 3.12 -20.77 28.54
C GLU A 170 2.19 -20.07 29.53
N HIS A 171 0.91 -19.93 29.20
CA HIS A 171 -0.19 -20.21 30.12
C HIS A 171 -1.50 -20.16 29.33
N ASP A 172 -2.28 -21.24 29.44
CA ASP A 172 -3.66 -21.38 28.95
C ASP A 172 -4.59 -20.33 29.59
N ILE A 173 -4.42 -19.07 29.24
CA ILE A 173 -5.41 -18.04 29.50
C ILE A 173 -6.28 -18.00 28.25
N PRO A 174 -7.57 -18.40 28.33
CA PRO A 174 -8.48 -18.19 27.23
C PRO A 174 -8.46 -16.69 26.95
N TYR A 175 -8.06 -16.31 25.73
CA TYR A 175 -8.09 -14.93 25.25
C TYR A 175 -9.43 -14.31 25.68
N SER A 176 -9.42 -13.37 26.63
CA SER A 176 -10.66 -12.71 27.02
C SER A 176 -11.11 -11.83 25.86
N ASP A 177 -12.41 -11.87 25.53
CA ASP A 177 -13.01 -11.04 24.48
C ASP A 177 -12.63 -9.55 24.65
N GLU A 178 -12.39 -9.10 25.88
CA GLU A 178 -11.89 -7.77 26.25
C GLU A 178 -10.53 -7.41 25.64
N ARG A 179 -9.59 -8.35 25.53
CA ARG A 179 -8.27 -8.09 24.92
C ARG A 179 -8.39 -7.89 23.41
N ILE A 180 -9.24 -8.66 22.75
CA ILE A 180 -9.47 -8.51 21.31
C ILE A 180 -10.25 -7.20 21.04
N LEU A 181 -11.21 -6.85 21.90
CA LEU A 181 -11.93 -5.58 21.79
C LEU A 181 -11.04 -4.36 22.00
N SER A 182 -10.12 -4.40 22.97
CA SER A 182 -9.15 -3.32 23.19
C SER A 182 -8.13 -3.23 22.05
N PHE A 183 -7.69 -4.35 21.49
CA PHE A 183 -6.90 -4.40 20.26
C PHE A 183 -7.64 -3.73 19.09
N GLN A 184 -8.89 -4.12 18.85
CA GLN A 184 -9.70 -3.56 17.76
C GLN A 184 -9.89 -2.06 17.93
N GLN A 185 -10.09 -1.61 19.16
CA GLN A 185 -10.21 -0.20 19.47
C GLN A 185 -8.93 0.54 19.13
N LYS A 186 -7.77 0.07 19.60
CA LYS A 186 -6.47 0.65 19.26
C LYS A 186 -6.20 0.68 17.76
N PHE A 187 -6.54 -0.39 17.04
CA PHE A 187 -6.42 -0.43 15.59
C PHE A 187 -7.36 0.57 14.91
N THR A 188 -8.59 0.71 15.41
CA THR A 188 -9.55 1.70 14.89
C THR A 188 -9.09 3.12 15.17
N ASP A 189 -8.51 3.38 16.34
CA ASP A 189 -8.00 4.71 16.69
C ASP A 189 -6.79 5.09 15.82
N GLU A 190 -5.91 4.13 15.51
CA GLU A 190 -4.70 4.37 14.71
C GLU A 190 -4.96 4.35 13.19
N TYR A 191 -5.81 3.44 12.71
CA TYR A 191 -6.01 3.17 11.28
C TYR A 191 -7.42 3.43 10.77
N GLY A 192 -8.38 3.80 11.64
CA GLY A 192 -9.79 3.97 11.30
C GLY A 192 -10.03 4.92 10.13
N ALA A 193 -9.28 6.02 10.07
CA ALA A 193 -9.33 7.01 9.00
C ALA A 193 -8.93 6.46 7.61
N TYR A 194 -8.37 5.25 7.52
CA TYR A 194 -7.92 4.64 6.26
C TYR A 194 -8.78 3.43 5.83
N ILE A 195 -9.86 3.11 6.56
CA ILE A 195 -10.61 1.84 6.41
C ILE A 195 -11.83 1.95 5.46
N GLU A 196 -12.02 3.07 4.77
CA GLU A 196 -13.30 3.37 4.09
C GLU A 196 -13.61 2.62 2.79
N SER A 197 -12.75 1.71 2.29
CA SER A 197 -12.92 1.11 0.95
C SER A 197 -12.89 -0.42 0.82
N LEU A 198 -12.81 -1.18 1.91
CA LEU A 198 -12.60 -2.63 1.85
C LEU A 198 -13.90 -3.42 1.58
N SER A 199 -13.91 -4.31 0.58
CA SER A 199 -14.92 -5.37 0.39
C SER A 199 -14.39 -6.71 0.94
N ASP A 200 -15.28 -7.63 1.36
CA ASP A 200 -14.87 -8.87 2.03
C ASP A 200 -13.96 -9.75 1.16
N GLU A 201 -14.27 -9.87 -0.13
CA GLU A 201 -13.51 -10.69 -1.09
C GLU A 201 -12.05 -10.23 -1.17
N LYS A 202 -11.84 -8.91 -1.25
CA LYS A 202 -10.49 -8.31 -1.26
C LYS A 202 -9.76 -8.50 0.07
N VAL A 203 -10.47 -8.50 1.19
CA VAL A 203 -9.86 -8.73 2.51
C VAL A 203 -9.26 -10.14 2.60
N PHE A 204 -10.01 -11.16 2.17
CA PHE A 204 -9.52 -12.54 2.18
C PHE A 204 -8.40 -12.78 1.17
N GLU A 205 -8.47 -12.18 -0.01
CA GLU A 205 -7.40 -12.27 -1.01
C GLU A 205 -6.09 -11.65 -0.50
N ILE A 206 -6.15 -10.52 0.20
CA ILE A 206 -4.98 -9.77 0.68
C ILE A 206 -4.31 -10.48 1.87
N LEU A 207 -5.10 -10.92 2.85
CA LEU A 207 -4.58 -11.49 4.10
C LEU A 207 -4.17 -12.96 3.96
N GLY A 208 -4.65 -13.62 2.91
CA GLY A 208 -4.60 -15.06 2.76
C GLY A 208 -5.58 -15.77 3.71
N VAL A 209 -5.59 -17.10 3.66
CA VAL A 209 -6.35 -17.92 4.61
C VAL A 209 -5.60 -17.92 5.94
N ILE A 210 -5.93 -16.97 6.82
CA ILE A 210 -5.55 -17.09 8.22
C ILE A 210 -6.58 -18.03 8.86
N GLU A 211 -6.18 -19.28 9.11
CA GLU A 211 -7.04 -20.34 9.67
C GLU A 211 -7.39 -20.14 11.16
N ASP A 212 -7.18 -18.94 11.70
CA ASP A 212 -7.54 -18.60 13.07
C ASP A 212 -8.96 -18.02 13.14
N PRO A 213 -9.92 -18.72 13.78
CA PRO A 213 -11.29 -18.25 13.94
C PRO A 213 -11.40 -16.87 14.62
N LYS A 214 -10.43 -16.51 15.47
CA LYS A 214 -10.41 -15.22 16.18
C LYS A 214 -10.05 -14.07 15.26
N PHE A 215 -9.13 -14.29 14.32
CA PHE A 215 -8.80 -13.30 13.29
C PHE A 215 -10.01 -13.04 12.39
N GLY A 216 -10.73 -14.11 12.01
CA GLY A 216 -12.01 -14.00 11.28
C GLY A 216 -13.06 -13.21 12.06
N TRP A 217 -13.22 -13.47 13.37
CA TRP A 217 -14.12 -12.69 14.22
C TRP A 217 -13.74 -11.21 14.28
N MET A 218 -12.44 -10.91 14.38
CA MET A 218 -11.93 -9.54 14.42
C MET A 218 -12.24 -8.74 13.15
N LEU A 219 -12.04 -9.34 11.98
CA LEU A 219 -12.43 -8.75 10.69
C LEU A 219 -13.94 -8.47 10.64
N SER A 220 -14.75 -9.39 11.15
CA SER A 220 -16.21 -9.24 11.19
C SER A 220 -16.66 -8.06 12.08
N GLU A 221 -15.95 -7.80 13.18
CA GLU A 221 -16.31 -6.73 14.12
C GLU A 221 -15.87 -5.35 13.62
N LEU A 222 -14.69 -5.26 12.99
CA LEU A 222 -14.25 -4.06 12.26
C LEU A 222 -15.28 -3.66 11.18
N ARG A 223 -15.83 -4.65 10.47
CA ARG A 223 -16.90 -4.44 9.49
C ARG A 223 -18.20 -3.90 10.11
N LYS A 224 -18.65 -4.46 11.23
CA LYS A 224 -19.86 -3.99 11.91
C LYS A 224 -19.74 -2.55 12.38
N ARG A 225 -18.56 -2.16 12.90
CA ARG A 225 -18.31 -0.77 13.35
C ARG A 225 -18.35 0.22 12.19
N ARG A 226 -17.76 -0.12 11.04
CA ARG A 226 -17.83 0.70 9.81
C ARG A 226 -19.25 0.89 9.27
N THR A 227 -20.07 -0.16 9.33
CA THR A 227 -21.48 -0.08 8.89
C THR A 227 -22.30 0.83 9.82
N LYS A 228 -21.97 0.89 11.11
CA LYS A 228 -22.64 1.78 12.07
C LYS A 228 -22.21 3.24 11.97
N SER A 229 -20.95 3.54 11.63
CA SER A 229 -20.49 4.93 11.44
C SER A 229 -21.11 5.56 10.19
N THR A 230 -21.10 4.85 9.06
CA THR A 230 -21.73 5.29 7.80
C THR A 230 -23.25 5.50 7.91
N LEU A 231 -23.93 4.82 8.83
CA LEU A 231 -25.35 5.04 9.14
C LEU A 231 -25.62 6.23 10.07
N ARG A 232 -24.62 6.73 10.79
CA ARG A 232 -24.74 7.90 11.68
C ARG A 232 -24.43 9.23 10.97
N GLU A 233 -23.77 9.17 9.82
CA GLU A 233 -23.44 10.34 8.98
C GLU A 233 -24.47 10.60 7.87
N ARG A 234 -25.55 9.82 7.82
CA ARG A 234 -26.75 10.07 6.99
C ARG A 234 -27.90 10.57 7.85
#